data_AF-A0A7S7QKD7-F1
#
_entry.id   AF-A0A7S7QKD7-F1
#
_cell.length_a   1.000
_cell.length_b   1.000
_cell.length_c   1.000
_cell.angle_alpha   90.00
_cell.angle_beta   90.00
_cell.angle_gamma   90.00
#
_symmetry.space_group_name_H-M   'P 1'
#
loop_
_entity.id
_entity.type
_entity.pdbx_description
1 polymer ?
#
loop_
_entity_poly.entity_id
_entity_poly.type
_entity_poly.pdbx_seq_one_letter_code
_entity_poly.pdbx_strand_id
1 'polypeptide(L)'
;MRPAMRATTIFAAAALLLAGATAALAASEADYKAAYAAAEAANKEAGALRNQWTTTAATLAAAKKAGDAGDFDTAVAQAKEAEALAKASIFQATSEKERWKDMEVR
;
A
#
# COMPACT_ATOMS: atom_id res chain seq x y z
N MET A 1 -60.61 13.11 -11.24
CA MET A 1 -59.54 12.55 -12.09
C MET A 1 -58.22 12.60 -11.31
N ARG A 2 -57.56 11.46 -11.09
CA ARG A 2 -56.14 11.30 -10.70
C ARG A 2 -55.30 11.34 -12.00
N PRO A 3 -53.99 11.73 -12.01
CA PRO A 3 -52.88 11.06 -11.29
C PRO A 3 -51.90 12.05 -10.59
N ALA A 4 -51.40 11.76 -9.38
CA ALA A 4 -50.26 10.89 -9.06
C ALA A 4 -48.91 11.36 -9.65
N MET A 5 -48.35 12.43 -9.07
CA MET A 5 -46.96 12.89 -9.29
C MET A 5 -46.21 12.90 -7.96
N ARG A 6 -45.96 11.72 -7.38
CA ARG A 6 -45.10 11.55 -6.18
C ARG A 6 -44.25 10.27 -6.19
N ALA A 7 -44.09 9.62 -7.35
CA ALA A 7 -43.38 8.33 -7.44
C ALA A 7 -42.03 8.39 -8.19
N THR A 8 -41.70 9.49 -8.86
CA THR A 8 -40.57 9.52 -9.82
C THR A 8 -39.21 9.86 -9.18
N THR A 9 -39.18 10.53 -8.03
CA THR A 9 -37.92 11.00 -7.41
C THR A 9 -37.20 9.96 -6.57
N ILE A 10 -37.82 8.83 -6.23
CA ILE A 10 -37.21 7.79 -5.38
C ILE A 10 -36.38 6.80 -6.20
N PHE A 11 -36.72 6.58 -7.49
CA PHE A 11 -36.03 5.60 -8.33
C PHE A 11 -34.62 6.03 -8.78
N ALA A 12 -34.34 7.33 -8.87
CA ALA A 12 -33.04 7.83 -9.34
C ALA A 12 -31.92 7.66 -8.29
N ALA A 13 -32.24 7.61 -7.00
CA ALA A 13 -31.26 7.44 -5.93
C ALA A 13 -30.77 5.98 -5.80
N ALA A 14 -31.59 5.00 -6.19
CA ALA A 14 -31.25 3.58 -6.08
C ALA A 14 -30.23 3.12 -7.16
N ALA A 15 -30.23 3.75 -8.33
CA ALA A 15 -29.31 3.40 -9.42
C ALA A 15 -27.86 3.85 -9.16
N LEU A 16 -27.65 4.91 -8.38
CA LEU A 16 -26.30 5.42 -8.08
C LEU A 16 -25.55 4.58 -7.04
N LEU A 17 -26.27 3.82 -6.21
CA LEU A 17 -25.68 2.92 -5.20
C LEU A 17 -25.07 1.66 -5.80
N LEU A 18 -25.52 1.24 -6.99
CA LEU A 18 -25.03 0.01 -7.67
C LEU A 18 -23.74 0.25 -8.46
N ALA A 19 -23.42 1.49 -8.82
CA ALA A 19 -22.21 1.84 -9.57
C ALA A 19 -20.94 1.91 -8.69
N GLY A 20 -21.09 1.98 -7.37
CA GLY A 20 -19.98 2.03 -6.41
C GLY A 20 -19.55 0.68 -5.84
N ALA A 21 -20.27 -0.41 -6.18
CA ALA A 21 -19.96 -1.74 -5.70
C ALA A 21 -18.84 -2.38 -6.56
N THR A 22 -17.63 -1.82 -6.53
CA THR A 22 -16.44 -2.61 -6.85
C THR A 22 -16.36 -3.71 -5.79
N ALA A 23 -16.74 -4.93 -6.16
CA ALA A 23 -16.50 -6.10 -5.32
C ALA A 23 -15.01 -6.09 -4.92
N ALA A 24 -14.73 -5.97 -3.63
CA ALA A 24 -13.38 -6.13 -3.12
C ALA A 24 -12.99 -7.59 -3.39
N LEU A 25 -12.17 -7.81 -4.41
CA LEU A 25 -11.59 -9.12 -4.68
C LEU A 25 -10.51 -9.35 -3.64
N ALA A 26 -10.56 -10.50 -2.98
CA ALA A 26 -9.47 -10.96 -2.12
C ALA A 26 -8.18 -11.01 -2.95
N ALA A 27 -7.07 -10.58 -2.35
CA ALA A 27 -5.77 -10.66 -2.98
C ALA A 27 -5.42 -12.12 -3.31
N SER A 28 -4.77 -12.32 -4.45
CA SER A 28 -4.27 -13.62 -4.86
C SER A 28 -2.84 -13.86 -4.37
N GLU A 29 -2.41 -15.13 -4.43
CA GLU A 29 -1.01 -15.48 -4.19
C GLU A 29 -0.06 -14.73 -5.15
N ALA A 30 -0.48 -14.48 -6.39
CA ALA A 30 0.28 -13.72 -7.36
C ALA A 30 0.44 -12.25 -6.94
N ASP A 31 -0.62 -11.64 -6.41
CA ASP A 31 -0.59 -10.27 -5.89
C ASP A 31 0.37 -10.16 -4.70
N TYR A 32 0.33 -11.12 -3.78
CA TYR A 32 1.28 -11.21 -2.68
C TYR A 32 2.72 -11.35 -3.18
N LYS A 33 3.02 -12.29 -4.07
CA LYS A 33 4.38 -12.50 -4.60
C LYS A 33 4.94 -11.25 -5.27
N ALA A 34 4.11 -10.54 -6.03
CA ALA A 34 4.50 -9.29 -6.67
C ALA A 34 4.79 -8.18 -5.64
N ALA A 35 3.90 -7.99 -4.66
CA ALA A 35 4.07 -6.99 -3.60
C ALA A 35 5.30 -7.30 -2.73
N TYR A 36 5.50 -8.57 -2.35
CA TYR A 36 6.62 -9.00 -1.54
C TYR A 36 7.95 -8.81 -2.27
N ALA A 37 8.03 -9.13 -3.56
CA ALA A 37 9.23 -8.91 -4.37
C ALA A 37 9.60 -7.42 -4.47
N ALA A 38 8.61 -6.54 -4.63
CA ALA A 38 8.84 -5.09 -4.64
C ALA A 38 9.37 -4.59 -3.29
N ALA A 39 8.77 -5.03 -2.19
CA ALA A 39 9.20 -4.70 -0.84
C ALA A 39 10.62 -5.23 -0.54
N GLU A 40 10.94 -6.46 -0.94
CA GLU A 40 12.26 -7.05 -0.77
C GLU A 40 13.34 -6.29 -1.57
N ALA A 41 13.03 -5.90 -2.81
CA ALA A 41 13.93 -5.11 -3.64
C ALA A 41 14.22 -3.74 -3.00
N ALA A 42 13.19 -3.01 -2.56
CA ALA A 42 13.36 -1.73 -1.88
C ALA A 42 14.15 -1.88 -0.57
N ASN A 43 13.88 -2.93 0.21
CA ASN A 43 14.60 -3.19 1.46
C ASN A 43 16.09 -3.54 1.22
N LYS A 44 16.42 -4.23 0.12
CA LYS A 44 17.81 -4.47 -0.31
C LYS A 44 18.51 -3.17 -0.71
N GLU A 45 17.83 -2.29 -1.44
CA GLU A 45 18.35 -0.98 -1.80
C GLU A 45 18.62 -0.11 -0.55
N ALA A 46 17.70 -0.09 0.41
CA ALA A 46 17.93 0.54 1.71
C ALA A 46 19.16 -0.03 2.44
N GLY A 47 19.38 -1.35 2.35
CA GLY A 47 20.58 -2.03 2.85
C GLY A 47 21.87 -1.60 2.14
N ALA A 48 21.84 -1.43 0.82
CA ALA A 48 22.97 -0.90 0.06
C ALA A 48 23.34 0.54 0.49
N LEU A 49 22.35 1.31 0.93
CA LEU A 49 22.55 2.65 1.51
C LEU A 49 22.92 2.63 3.01
N ARG A 50 23.04 1.45 3.62
CA ARG A 50 23.25 1.24 5.07
C ARG A 50 22.17 1.88 5.95
N ASN A 51 20.97 2.08 5.42
CA ASN A 51 19.83 2.63 6.14
C ASN A 51 18.63 1.67 6.13
N GLN A 52 18.93 0.38 6.30
CA GLN A 52 17.90 -0.65 6.42
C GLN A 52 17.31 -0.59 7.83
N TRP A 53 16.04 -0.25 7.94
CA TRP A 53 15.36 -0.18 9.23
C TRP A 53 14.93 -1.57 9.69
N THR A 54 15.11 -1.84 10.98
CA THR A 54 14.70 -3.11 11.61
C THR A 54 13.19 -3.32 11.52
N THR A 55 12.39 -2.25 11.59
CA THR A 55 10.93 -2.33 11.42
C THR A 55 10.54 -2.81 10.03
N THR A 56 11.23 -2.36 8.97
CA THR A 56 10.97 -2.83 7.60
C THR A 56 11.21 -4.33 7.47
N ALA A 57 12.30 -4.84 8.07
CA ALA A 57 12.60 -6.27 8.08
C ALA A 57 11.55 -7.07 8.87
N ALA A 58 11.08 -6.55 10.01
CA ALA A 58 10.01 -7.17 10.79
C ALA A 58 8.69 -7.21 10.01
N THR A 59 8.32 -6.13 9.32
CA THR A 59 7.10 -6.08 8.49
C THR A 59 7.19 -7.03 7.29
N LEU A 60 8.36 -7.17 6.64
CA LEU A 60 8.59 -8.19 5.61
C LEU A 60 8.43 -9.61 6.16
N ALA A 61 8.98 -9.89 7.34
CA ALA A 61 8.85 -11.21 7.97
C ALA A 61 7.38 -11.52 8.30
N ALA A 62 6.61 -10.52 8.75
CA ALA A 62 5.18 -10.66 8.96
C ALA A 62 4.44 -10.94 7.63
N ALA A 63 4.75 -10.19 6.57
CA ALA A 63 4.16 -10.38 5.25
C ALA A 63 4.41 -11.79 4.73
N LYS A 64 5.64 -12.29 4.91
CA LYS A 64 5.99 -13.67 4.58
C LYS A 64 5.17 -14.68 5.35
N LYS A 65 5.05 -14.50 6.67
CA LYS A 65 4.26 -15.39 7.52
C LYS A 65 2.78 -15.44 7.11
N ALA A 66 2.19 -14.29 6.76
CA ALA A 66 0.82 -14.22 6.26
C ALA A 66 0.68 -14.92 4.90
N GLY A 67 1.62 -14.69 3.98
CA GLY A 67 1.64 -15.34 2.67
C GLY A 67 1.81 -16.86 2.76
N ASP A 68 2.69 -17.34 3.66
CA ASP A 68 2.88 -18.76 3.94
C ASP A 68 1.62 -19.41 4.56
N ALA A 69 0.77 -18.61 5.24
CA ALA A 69 -0.51 -19.05 5.80
C ALA A 69 -1.68 -18.94 4.80
N GLY A 70 -1.45 -18.41 3.60
CA GLY A 70 -2.51 -18.15 2.61
C GLY A 70 -3.39 -16.93 2.90
N ASP A 71 -3.04 -16.12 3.90
CA ASP A 71 -3.72 -14.85 4.20
C ASP A 71 -3.14 -13.75 3.29
N PHE A 72 -3.51 -13.81 2.01
CA PHE A 72 -2.93 -12.95 0.97
C PHE A 72 -3.34 -11.48 1.12
N ASP A 73 -4.50 -11.18 1.70
CA ASP A 73 -4.90 -9.80 1.98
C ASP A 73 -3.96 -9.16 3.01
N THR A 74 -3.72 -9.84 4.13
CA THR A 74 -2.76 -9.38 5.14
C THR A 74 -1.34 -9.36 4.56
N ALA A 75 -0.96 -10.37 3.78
CA ALA A 75 0.38 -10.46 3.19
C ALA A 75 0.66 -9.29 2.22
N VAL A 76 -0.29 -8.94 1.36
CA VAL A 76 -0.19 -7.78 0.46
C VAL A 76 -0.13 -6.48 1.25
N ALA A 77 -0.97 -6.31 2.27
CA ALA A 77 -0.98 -5.11 3.09
C ALA A 77 0.38 -4.88 3.77
N GLN A 78 0.92 -5.92 4.42
CA GLN A 78 2.21 -5.85 5.09
C GLN A 78 3.38 -5.69 4.12
N ALA A 79 3.34 -6.34 2.95
CA ALA A 79 4.36 -6.14 1.92
C ALA A 79 4.39 -4.67 1.45
N LYS A 80 3.23 -4.06 1.19
CA LYS A 80 3.14 -2.64 0.79
C LYS A 80 3.60 -1.70 1.90
N GLU A 81 3.28 -2.00 3.16
CA GLU A 81 3.77 -1.23 4.30
C GLU A 81 5.31 -1.31 4.38
N ALA A 82 5.89 -2.49 4.25
CA ALA A 82 7.33 -2.66 4.24
C ALA A 82 8.00 -1.93 3.07
N GLU A 83 7.41 -1.94 1.88
CA GLU A 83 7.88 -1.17 0.73
C GLU A 83 7.89 0.34 1.03
N ALA A 84 6.81 0.87 1.63
CA ALA A 84 6.73 2.27 2.00
C ALA A 84 7.80 2.66 3.03
N LEU A 85 8.01 1.82 4.04
CA LEU A 85 9.06 2.02 5.06
C LEU A 85 10.47 2.01 4.43
N ALA A 86 10.74 1.06 3.52
CA ALA A 86 12.02 1.00 2.80
C ALA A 86 12.26 2.25 1.95
N LYS A 87 11.24 2.72 1.23
CA LYS A 87 11.33 3.95 0.43
C LYS A 87 11.55 5.19 1.30
N ALA A 88 10.90 5.27 2.46
CA ALA A 88 11.13 6.34 3.43
C ALA A 88 12.59 6.34 3.94
N SER A 89 13.15 5.16 4.22
CA SER A 89 14.53 5.06 4.67
C SER A 89 15.54 5.40 3.57
N ILE A 90 15.29 5.00 2.32
CA ILE A 90 16.09 5.41 1.15
C ILE A 90 16.07 6.94 1.01
N PHE A 91 14.89 7.55 1.09
CA PHE A 91 14.73 9.00 1.01
C PHE A 91 15.51 9.71 2.12
N GLN A 92 15.41 9.23 3.36
CA GLN A 92 16.17 9.80 4.47
C GLN A 92 17.68 9.72 4.23
N ALA A 93 18.20 8.54 3.86
CA ALA A 93 19.62 8.34 3.62
C ALA A 93 20.16 9.22 2.49
N THR A 94 19.35 9.46 1.47
CA THR A 94 19.71 10.30 0.33
C THR A 94 19.69 11.78 0.72
N SER A 95 18.63 12.22 1.40
CA SER A 95 18.48 13.61 1.85
C SER A 95 19.58 14.00 2.85
N GLU A 96 19.98 13.07 3.72
CA GLU A 96 21.09 13.27 4.68
C GLU A 96 22.44 13.51 3.99
N LYS A 97 22.67 12.86 2.84
CA LYS A 97 23.89 13.06 2.04
C LYS A 97 23.94 14.42 1.35
N GLU A 98 22.81 15.12 1.22
CA GLU A 98 22.74 16.42 0.54
C GLU A 98 22.60 17.59 1.52
N ARG A 99 22.15 17.33 2.76
CA ARG A 99 21.89 18.34 3.80
C ARG A 99 23.07 19.28 4.11
N TRP A 100 24.31 18.87 3.88
CA TRP A 100 25.48 19.73 4.10
C TRP A 100 25.52 20.91 3.12
N LYS A 101 25.00 20.77 1.90
CA LYS A 101 24.97 21.84 0.89
C LYS A 101 24.06 22.99 1.32
N ASP A 102 22.90 22.68 1.91
CA ASP A 102 21.97 23.67 2.45
C ASP A 102 22.54 24.41 3.67
N MET A 103 23.47 23.80 4.40
CA MET A 103 24.12 24.43 5.56
C MET A 103 25.21 25.44 5.16
N GLU A 104 25.81 25.30 3.97
CA GLU A 104 26.85 26.20 3.46
C GLU A 104 26.29 27.49 2.83
N VAL A 105 25.01 27.52 2.44
CA VAL A 105 24.35 28.68 1.82
C VAL A 105 23.82 29.69 2.85
N ARG A 106 24.19 29.55 4.13
CA ARG A 106 23.72 30.42 5.22
C ARG A 106 24.65 31.57 5.55
#